data_AF-A0A8X8Y4X0-F1
#
_entry.id   AF-A0A8X8Y4X0-F1
#
_cell.length_a   1.000
_cell.length_b   1.000
_cell.length_c   1.000
_cell.angle_alpha   90.00
_cell.angle_beta   90.00
_cell.angle_gamma   90.00
#
_symmetry.space_group_name_H-M   'P 1'
#
loop_
_entity.id
_entity.type
_entity.pdbx_description
1 polymer ?
#
loop_
_entity_poly.entity_id
_entity_poly.type
_entity_poly.pdbx_seq_one_letter_code
_entity_poly.pdbx_strand_id
1 'polypeptide(L)'
;MDKKMVNLSCGELQRVGLTLCLGKPADLYLIDSPSAFLDSEQRIVASKKVIVYEGEPSIDCVATSPQSLLTGMNLFLSHLDITCTRDPTNFRPRINKHESTEDLEQKSAGYHYYMDD
;
A
#
# COMPACT_ATOMS: atom_id res chain seq x y z
N MET A 1 -28.83 -15.01 3.72
CA MET A 1 -27.69 -14.85 4.65
C MET A 1 -28.12 -13.79 5.65
N ASP A 2 -28.60 -14.18 6.84
CA ASP A 2 -29.20 -13.24 7.80
C ASP A 2 -28.48 -13.29 9.14
N LYS A 3 -27.18 -12.94 9.14
CA LYS A 3 -26.46 -12.71 10.40
C LYS A 3 -26.84 -11.33 10.94
N LYS A 4 -27.11 -11.24 12.24
CA LYS A 4 -27.27 -9.96 12.94
C LYS A 4 -25.92 -9.22 12.96
N MET A 5 -25.95 -7.89 12.91
CA MET A 5 -24.76 -7.03 12.87
C MET A 5 -23.78 -7.32 14.02
N VAL A 6 -24.30 -7.58 15.22
CA VAL A 6 -23.52 -7.91 16.43
C VAL A 6 -22.71 -9.22 16.31
N ASN A 7 -23.06 -10.07 15.34
CA ASN A 7 -22.40 -11.37 15.11
C ASN A 7 -21.50 -11.36 13.87
N LEU A 8 -21.25 -10.19 13.28
CA LEU A 8 -20.35 -10.06 12.13
C LEU A 8 -18.91 -9.95 12.60
N SER A 9 -18.01 -10.63 11.89
CA SER A 9 -16.56 -10.43 12.04
C SER A 9 -16.15 -9.02 11.61
N CYS A 10 -14.97 -8.57 12.06
CA CYS A 10 -14.43 -7.25 11.69
C CYS A 10 -14.41 -7.04 10.16
N GLY A 11 -14.07 -8.08 9.39
CA GLY A 11 -14.09 -7.98 7.93
C GLY A 11 -15.45 -7.99 7.27
N GLU A 12 -16.42 -8.69 7.85
CA GLU A 12 -17.81 -8.55 7.41
C GLU A 12 -18.33 -7.13 7.69
N LEU A 13 -18.01 -6.55 8.85
CA LEU A 13 -18.38 -5.17 9.20
C LEU A 13 -17.72 -4.13 8.28
N GLN A 14 -16.42 -4.29 7.97
CA GLN A 14 -15.74 -3.38 7.05
C GLN A 14 -16.33 -3.44 5.64
N ARG A 15 -16.74 -4.62 5.14
CA ARG A 15 -17.44 -4.76 3.85
C ARG A 15 -18.80 -4.07 3.85
N VAL A 16 -19.55 -4.16 4.96
CA VAL A 16 -20.80 -3.41 5.12
C VAL A 16 -20.55 -1.90 5.10
N GLY A 17 -19.55 -1.42 5.83
CA GLY A 17 -19.16 -0.01 5.84
C GLY A 17 -18.74 0.52 4.47
N LEU A 18 -17.92 -0.25 3.74
CA LEU A 18 -17.49 0.11 2.39
C LEU A 18 -18.67 0.16 1.41
N THR A 19 -19.58 -0.82 1.46
CA THR A 19 -20.79 -0.85 0.63
C THR A 19 -21.70 0.36 0.92
N LEU A 20 -21.89 0.71 2.19
CA LEU A 20 -22.69 1.88 2.58
C LEU A 20 -22.05 3.19 2.15
N CYS A 21 -20.73 3.28 2.15
CA CYS A 21 -19.98 4.44 1.68
C CYS A 21 -20.13 4.59 0.16
N LEU A 22 -19.77 3.56 -0.61
CA LEU A 22 -19.77 3.57 -2.08
C LEU A 22 -21.19 3.57 -2.69
N GLY A 23 -22.21 3.14 -1.94
CA GLY A 23 -23.59 3.15 -2.39
C GLY A 23 -24.28 4.51 -2.37
N LYS A 24 -23.65 5.54 -1.77
CA LYS A 24 -24.17 6.91 -1.76
C LYS A 24 -23.55 7.69 -2.92
N PRO A 25 -24.35 8.31 -3.81
CA PRO A 25 -23.80 9.17 -4.86
C PRO A 25 -22.96 10.29 -4.25
N ALA A 26 -21.69 10.36 -4.65
CA ALA A 26 -20.76 11.41 -4.24
C ALA A 26 -19.68 11.57 -5.31
N ASP A 27 -19.15 12.79 -5.43
CA ASP A 27 -18.04 13.10 -6.33
C ASP A 27 -16.67 12.75 -5.71
N LEU A 28 -16.61 12.63 -4.38
CA LEU A 28 -15.41 12.32 -3.61
C LEU A 28 -15.72 11.34 -2.48
N TYR A 29 -14.91 10.28 -2.39
CA TYR A 29 -14.95 9.32 -1.30
C TYR A 29 -13.62 9.37 -0.54
N LEU A 30 -13.71 9.44 0.78
CA LEU A 30 -12.56 9.35 1.68
C LEU A 30 -12.63 7.99 2.39
N ILE A 31 -11.64 7.14 2.12
CA ILE A 31 -11.58 5.79 2.67
C ILE A 31 -10.24 5.62 3.34
N ASP A 32 -10.27 5.46 4.66
CA ASP A 32 -9.08 5.15 5.45
C ASP A 32 -8.93 3.64 5.59
N SER A 33 -7.72 3.14 5.32
CA SER A 33 -7.34 1.74 5.53
C SER A 33 -8.26 0.68 4.86
N PRO A 34 -8.62 0.82 3.56
CA PRO A 34 -9.41 -0.19 2.85
C PRO A 34 -8.67 -1.52 2.67
N SER A 35 -7.36 -1.49 2.89
CA SER A 35 -6.42 -2.54 2.58
C SER A 35 -6.63 -3.82 3.40
N ALA A 36 -7.36 -3.78 4.51
CA ALA A 36 -7.63 -4.94 5.38
C ALA A 36 -8.22 -6.16 4.64
N PHE A 37 -8.75 -5.99 3.42
CA PHE A 37 -9.32 -7.06 2.59
C PHE A 37 -8.80 -7.10 1.15
N LEU A 38 -7.81 -6.28 0.81
CA LEU A 38 -7.21 -6.27 -0.53
C LEU A 38 -5.86 -6.97 -0.49
N ASP A 39 -5.61 -7.85 -1.45
CA ASP A 39 -4.28 -8.37 -1.71
C ASP A 39 -3.35 -7.28 -2.26
N SER A 40 -2.05 -7.56 -2.34
CA SER A 40 -1.04 -6.59 -2.78
C SER A 40 -1.28 -6.08 -4.20
N GLU A 41 -1.85 -6.90 -5.08
CA GLU A 41 -2.10 -6.53 -6.47
C GLU A 41 -3.29 -5.57 -6.57
N GLN A 42 -4.39 -5.89 -5.89
CA GLN A 42 -5.59 -5.04 -5.86
C GLN A 42 -5.30 -3.65 -5.27
N ARG A 43 -4.41 -3.56 -4.25
CA ARG A 43 -3.98 -2.27 -3.68
C ARG A 43 -3.17 -1.44 -4.68
N ILE A 44 -2.29 -2.10 -5.43
CA ILE A 44 -1.46 -1.48 -6.47
C ILE A 44 -2.34 -0.95 -7.61
N VAL A 45 -3.28 -1.77 -8.10
CA VAL A 45 -4.19 -1.39 -9.20
C VAL A 45 -5.09 -0.21 -8.82
N ALA A 46 -5.52 -0.12 -7.56
CA ALA A 46 -6.35 0.98 -7.08
C ALA A 46 -5.59 2.33 -6.99
N SER A 47 -4.26 2.31 -6.96
CA SER A 47 -3.43 3.48 -6.62
C SER A 47 -2.74 4.07 -7.85
N LYS A 48 -3.36 5.11 -8.44
CA LYS A 48 -2.74 5.87 -9.56
C LYS A 48 -1.70 6.88 -9.10
N LYS A 49 -1.85 7.39 -7.87
CA LYS A 49 -0.95 8.36 -7.24
C LYS A 49 -0.75 7.97 -5.79
N VAL A 50 0.46 8.21 -5.28
CA VAL A 50 0.84 7.91 -3.90
C VAL A 50 1.31 9.18 -3.23
N ILE A 51 0.90 9.37 -1.99
CA ILE A 51 1.43 10.39 -1.08
C ILE A 51 2.17 9.65 0.02
N VAL A 52 3.45 9.93 0.17
CA VAL A 52 4.29 9.44 1.28
C VAL A 52 4.23 10.47 2.40
N TYR A 53 4.03 9.98 3.62
CA TYR A 53 4.13 10.78 4.85
C TYR A 53 5.49 10.51 5.50
N GLU A 54 6.16 11.59 5.89
CA GLU A 54 7.50 11.59 6.48
C GLU A 54 7.47 12.33 7.82
N GLY A 55 8.39 12.01 8.73
CA GLY A 55 8.49 12.65 10.03
C GLY A 55 8.59 11.66 11.18
N GLU A 56 8.73 12.20 12.38
CA GLU A 56 8.83 11.41 13.61
C GLU A 56 7.45 11.23 14.25
N PRO A 57 7.00 9.98 14.49
CA PRO A 57 5.69 9.73 15.08
C PRO A 57 5.49 10.49 16.40
N SER A 58 4.36 11.18 16.52
CA SER A 58 4.02 12.04 17.68
C SER A 58 4.86 13.32 17.82
N ILE A 59 5.71 13.66 16.84
CA ILE A 59 6.50 14.91 16.83
C ILE A 59 6.08 15.76 15.63
N ASP A 60 6.24 15.25 14.41
CA ASP A 60 5.92 15.97 13.17
C ASP A 60 5.49 15.00 12.06
N CYS A 61 4.88 15.57 11.01
CA CYS A 61 4.44 14.82 9.85
C CYS A 61 4.34 15.75 8.63
N VAL A 62 5.01 15.39 7.55
CA VAL A 62 4.99 16.08 6.26
C VAL A 62 4.45 15.14 5.20
N ALA A 63 3.41 15.58 4.49
CA ALA A 63 2.87 14.86 3.34
C ALA A 63 3.53 15.36 2.05
N THR A 64 4.03 14.43 1.24
CA THR A 64 4.57 14.74 -0.09
C THR A 64 3.47 15.12 -1.08
N SER A 65 3.83 15.80 -2.17
CA SER A 65 2.90 16.00 -3.30
C SER A 65 2.57 14.65 -3.96
N PRO A 66 1.36 14.44 -4.53
CA PRO A 66 1.00 13.17 -5.18
C PRO A 66 1.99 12.73 -6.27
N GLN A 67 2.66 11.60 -6.05
CA GLN A 67 3.69 11.06 -6.93
C GLN A 67 3.19 9.85 -7.73
N SER A 68 3.98 9.39 -8.70
CA SER A 68 3.75 8.07 -9.32
C SER A 68 3.92 6.96 -8.29
N LEU A 69 3.31 5.80 -8.53
CA LEU A 69 3.48 4.64 -7.66
C LEU A 69 4.95 4.24 -7.53
N LEU A 70 5.69 4.19 -8.65
CA LEU A 70 7.10 3.84 -8.65
C LEU A 70 7.93 4.82 -7.80
N THR A 71 7.75 6.12 -8.01
CA THR A 71 8.50 7.15 -7.27
C THR A 71 8.16 7.12 -5.78
N GLY A 72 6.86 7.09 -5.44
CA GLY A 72 6.41 7.10 -4.05
C GLY A 72 6.82 5.83 -3.29
N MET A 73 6.75 4.67 -3.93
CA MET A 73 7.17 3.41 -3.29
C MET A 73 8.69 3.35 -3.09
N ASN A 74 9.49 3.83 -4.05
CA ASN A 74 10.94 3.89 -3.88
C ASN A 74 11.31 4.83 -2.71
N LEU A 75 10.68 6.00 -2.62
CA LEU A 75 10.88 6.92 -1.50
C LEU A 75 10.48 6.28 -0.17
N PHE A 76 9.27 5.73 -0.08
CA PHE A 76 8.76 5.09 1.14
C PHE A 76 9.66 3.94 1.62
N LEU A 77 10.05 3.03 0.72
CA LEU A 77 10.89 1.89 1.08
C LEU A 77 12.32 2.30 1.42
N SER A 78 12.84 3.37 0.83
CA SER A 78 14.15 3.92 1.18
C SER A 78 14.21 4.41 2.63
N HIS A 79 13.13 5.05 3.13
CA HIS A 79 13.04 5.46 4.53
C HIS A 79 12.99 4.30 5.51
N LEU A 80 12.50 3.14 5.06
CA LEU A 80 12.47 1.92 5.88
C LEU A 80 13.76 1.09 5.76
N ASP A 81 14.70 1.50 4.92
CA ASP A 81 15.90 0.73 4.53
C ASP A 81 15.58 -0.71 4.07
N ILE A 82 14.47 -0.87 3.35
CA ILE A 82 13.99 -2.15 2.81
C ILE A 82 14.02 -2.09 1.28
N THR A 83 14.27 -3.24 0.65
CA THR A 83 14.11 -3.42 -0.79
C THR A 83 13.13 -4.56 -1.10
N CYS A 84 12.44 -4.46 -2.24
CA CYS A 84 11.47 -5.46 -2.69
C CYS A 84 11.72 -5.88 -4.13
N THR A 85 11.80 -7.19 -4.35
CA THR A 85 11.75 -7.83 -5.66
C THR A 85 10.33 -8.23 -6.02
N ARG A 86 10.12 -8.59 -7.30
CA ARG A 86 8.83 -9.07 -7.81
C ARG A 86 8.97 -10.55 -8.18
N ASP A 87 8.04 -11.36 -7.73
CA ASP A 87 7.97 -12.76 -8.14
C ASP A 87 7.68 -12.85 -9.65
N PRO A 88 8.46 -13.58 -10.44
CA PRO A 88 8.32 -13.59 -11.91
C PRO A 88 7.06 -14.31 -12.39
N THR A 89 6.42 -15.12 -11.53
CA THR A 89 5.27 -15.95 -11.93
C THR A 89 3.94 -15.30 -11.58
N ASN A 90 3.86 -14.68 -10.41
CA ASN A 90 2.63 -14.13 -9.85
C ASN A 90 2.73 -12.64 -9.54
N PHE A 91 3.86 -12.01 -9.89
CA PHE A 91 4.04 -10.58 -9.83
C PHE A 91 3.93 -9.97 -8.42
N ARG A 92 3.95 -10.81 -7.38
CA ARG A 92 3.80 -10.38 -6.00
C ARG A 92 5.10 -9.75 -5.50
N PRO A 93 5.03 -8.60 -4.81
CA PRO A 93 6.21 -8.05 -4.16
C PRO A 93 6.71 -8.98 -3.05
N ARG A 94 8.03 -9.17 -3.00
CA ARG A 94 8.78 -9.97 -2.03
C ARG A 94 9.83 -9.07 -1.39
N ILE A 95 9.80 -8.99 -0.07
CA ILE A 95 10.83 -8.25 0.67
C ILE A 95 12.14 -9.06 0.60
N ASN A 96 13.22 -8.38 0.23
CA ASN A 96 14.55 -9.00 0.24
C ASN A 96 15.05 -9.15 1.67
N LYS A 97 15.90 -10.16 1.88
CA LYS A 97 16.58 -10.32 3.16
C LYS A 97 17.61 -9.19 3.32
N HIS A 98 17.63 -8.56 4.49
CA HIS A 98 18.58 -7.51 4.84
C HIS A 98 20.03 -7.93 4.53
N GLU A 99 20.77 -7.06 3.83
CA GLU A 99 22.17 -7.29 3.42
C GLU A 99 22.40 -8.53 2.53
N SER A 100 21.36 -9.05 1.88
CA SER A 100 21.57 -10.01 0.80
C SER A 100 22.29 -9.34 -0.38
N THR A 101 22.90 -10.14 -1.25
CA THR A 101 23.53 -9.62 -2.48
C THR A 101 22.54 -8.76 -3.28
N GLU A 102 21.31 -9.22 -3.47
CA GLU A 102 20.26 -8.49 -4.19
C GLU A 102 19.85 -7.20 -3.46
N ASP A 103 19.72 -7.21 -2.13
CA ASP A 103 19.40 -6.01 -1.34
C ASP A 103 20.48 -4.93 -1.51
N LEU A 104 21.75 -5.31 -1.44
CA LEU A 104 22.89 -4.41 -1.61
C LEU A 104 22.98 -3.86 -3.03
N GLU A 105 22.76 -4.69 -4.05
CA GLU A 105 22.74 -4.28 -5.45
C GLU A 105 21.62 -3.25 -5.69
N GLN A 106 20.41 -3.52 -5.21
CA GLN A 106 19.26 -2.63 -5.34
C GLN A 106 19.47 -1.28 -4.64
N LYS A 107 19.97 -1.30 -3.40
CA LYS A 107 20.34 -0.09 -2.65
C LYS A 107 21.43 0.70 -3.37
N SER A 108 22.46 0.04 -3.90
CA SER A 108 23.55 0.70 -4.64
C SER A 108 23.08 1.35 -5.94
N ALA A 109 22.07 0.77 -6.59
CA ALA A 109 21.46 1.31 -7.79
C ALA A 109 20.43 2.42 -7.50
N GLY A 110 20.04 2.63 -6.24
CA GLY A 110 19.04 3.62 -5.82
C GLY A 110 17.60 3.20 -6.08
N TYR A 111 17.34 1.90 -6.30
CA TYR A 111 15.99 1.37 -6.55
C TYR A 111 15.59 0.39 -5.45
N HIS A 112 14.60 0.77 -4.65
CA HIS A 112 14.01 -0.05 -3.59
C HIS A 112 12.76 -0.82 -4.03
N TYR A 113 12.14 -0.41 -5.14
CA TYR A 113 10.93 -1.00 -5.70
C TYR A 113 11.03 -1.11 -7.22
N TYR A 114 10.84 -2.31 -7.75
CA TYR A 114 10.76 -2.57 -9.20
C TYR A 114 9.32 -2.72 -9.68
N MET A 115 9.02 -2.00 -10.75
CA MET A 115 7.89 -2.28 -11.62
C MET A 115 8.49 -2.45 -13.01
N ASP A 116 8.53 -3.68 -13.53
CA ASP A 116 8.65 -3.85 -14.97
C ASP A 116 7.37 -3.29 -15.62
N ASP A 117 7.54 -2.55 -16.71
CA ASP A 117 6.45 -2.07 -17.58
C ASP A 117 5.60 -3.24 -18.12
#